data_AF-A0A1Q2YJU9-F1
#
_entry.id   AF-A0A1Q2YJU9-F1
#
_cell.length_a   1.000
_cell.length_b   1.000
_cell.length_c   1.000
_cell.angle_alpha   90.00
_cell.angle_beta   90.00
_cell.angle_gamma   90.00
#
_symmetry.space_group_name_H-M   'P 1'
#
loop_
_entity.id
_entity.type
_entity.pdbx_description
1 polymer ?
#
loop_
_entity_poly.entity_id
_entity_poly.type
_entity_poly.pdbx_seq_one_letter_code
_entity_poly.pdbx_strand_id
1 'polypeptide(L)'
;MTYLYNEKTYPNLHIFDIPWDGGPMYYFVDTIKKYDPIVTNGEISLNEESMIDFTWTLARITKFFYTFVLYSETSLMSVLDLCFKLGTKSSIFQSILTYHCSVHVVRIYKITNNENLADLWDVNVRIPTFKQCIDYLREGLENSPNFSDLVILTFAVVIIFSGNASDESWRAHLNGCYQLISKSSTLKNSANLDDPFDEAALVLYDIIVEWYNHTASLAAVSAGNGFLGRDLTPLRNNTTSNIAIASNGVNLMAGHCSEITDLISTIQKFMHTSQKKGLKLSGLNFVYFILNENISRDTAAEITVNGCQFLHQLNKIKYNYEYERLDLEDYKMDLSIKYCNLLYMDGLKLFIIYFFIGTRDKATIRPILRDILDLIYSMPYRSSCAIICHWNIYIGGLVSLLISDFEIYGHFVGILKVFQLNGMDVQSMDILERIKSILFEKDYRQLLSADNDFVIY
;
A
#
# COMPACT_ATOMS: atom_id res chain seq x y z
N MET A 1 2.63 14.63 31.15
CA MET A 1 2.27 13.47 30.31
C MET A 1 2.38 12.22 31.17
N THR A 2 1.35 11.39 31.17
CA THR A 2 1.42 10.05 31.76
C THR A 2 1.83 9.11 30.63
N TYR A 3 2.92 8.37 30.77
CA TYR A 3 3.30 7.37 29.78
C TYR A 3 2.20 6.30 29.74
N LEU A 4 1.53 6.13 28.59
CA LEU A 4 0.46 5.13 28.43
C LEU A 4 0.95 3.71 28.67
N TYR A 5 2.20 3.44 28.29
CA TYR A 5 2.91 2.21 28.61
C TYR A 5 3.70 2.38 29.91
N ASN A 6 3.05 2.16 31.05
CA ASN A 6 3.79 1.78 32.25
C ASN A 6 4.48 0.43 31.99
N GLU A 7 5.69 0.24 32.52
CA GLU A 7 6.61 -0.88 32.21
C GLU A 7 6.12 -2.31 32.59
N LYS A 8 4.81 -2.53 32.83
CA LYS A 8 4.29 -3.74 33.49
C LYS A 8 3.19 -4.51 32.77
N THR A 9 2.56 -3.95 31.73
CA THR A 9 1.53 -4.67 30.96
C THR A 9 1.66 -4.35 29.46
N TYR A 10 2.10 -5.35 28.70
CA TYR A 10 1.82 -5.41 27.26
C TYR A 10 0.31 -5.58 27.08
N PRO A 11 -0.33 -4.91 26.11
CA PRO A 11 -1.74 -5.09 25.87
C PRO A 11 -2.03 -6.48 25.29
N ASN A 12 -3.24 -6.95 25.54
CA ASN A 12 -3.68 -8.26 25.08
C ASN A 12 -3.97 -8.25 23.58
N LEU A 13 -3.12 -8.89 22.78
CA LEU A 13 -3.28 -9.05 21.32
C LEU A 13 -4.31 -10.13 20.91
N HIS A 14 -4.93 -10.79 21.90
CA HIS A 14 -5.72 -12.00 21.73
C HIS A 14 -7.06 -11.94 22.47
N ILE A 15 -7.68 -10.75 22.62
CA ILE A 15 -9.09 -10.68 23.10
C ILE A 15 -10.00 -11.52 22.19
N PHE A 16 -9.76 -11.42 20.89
CA PHE A 16 -10.49 -12.13 19.85
C PHE A 16 -9.56 -12.52 18.71
N ASP A 17 -10.02 -13.48 17.91
CA ASP A 17 -9.32 -13.96 16.74
C ASP A 17 -10.33 -14.15 15.62
N ILE A 18 -9.92 -13.83 14.39
CA ILE A 18 -10.78 -13.90 13.21
C ILE A 18 -10.01 -14.70 12.15
N PRO A 19 -10.60 -15.75 11.58
CA PRO A 19 -9.97 -16.52 10.52
C PRO A 19 -9.81 -15.63 9.29
N TRP A 20 -8.58 -15.21 9.07
CA TRP A 20 -8.19 -14.38 7.95
C TRP A 20 -8.53 -15.07 6.61
N ASP A 21 -9.17 -14.34 5.68
CA ASP A 21 -9.64 -14.73 4.33
C ASP A 21 -10.88 -15.62 4.21
N GLY A 22 -11.17 -16.45 5.22
CA GLY A 22 -12.20 -17.50 5.08
C GLY A 22 -13.59 -17.12 5.57
N GLY A 23 -13.72 -16.11 6.42
CA GLY A 23 -14.98 -15.75 7.08
C GLY A 23 -15.92 -14.94 6.17
N PRO A 24 -17.24 -15.25 6.11
CA PRO A 24 -18.20 -14.35 5.49
C PRO A 24 -18.30 -13.05 6.29
N MET A 25 -18.47 -11.91 5.60
CA MET A 25 -18.35 -10.57 6.21
C MET A 25 -19.22 -10.34 7.46
N TYR A 26 -20.38 -10.99 7.58
CA TYR A 26 -21.20 -10.91 8.79
C TYR A 26 -20.46 -11.44 10.04
N TYR A 27 -19.67 -12.51 9.91
CA TYR A 27 -18.89 -13.08 11.02
C TYR A 27 -17.82 -12.12 11.54
N PHE A 28 -17.15 -11.42 10.62
CA PHE A 28 -16.16 -10.39 10.93
C PHE A 28 -16.80 -9.24 11.72
N VAL A 29 -17.93 -8.75 11.22
CA VAL A 29 -18.69 -7.64 11.79
C VAL A 29 -19.30 -8.00 13.15
N ASP A 30 -19.87 -9.19 13.30
CA ASP A 30 -20.45 -9.66 14.55
C ASP A 30 -19.37 -9.90 15.61
N THR A 31 -18.18 -10.38 15.21
CA THR A 31 -17.01 -10.51 16.10
C THR A 31 -16.55 -9.13 16.55
N ILE A 32 -16.35 -8.18 15.63
CA ILE A 32 -15.95 -6.80 15.96
C ILE A 32 -16.96 -6.16 16.93
N LYS A 33 -18.27 -6.21 16.64
CA LYS A 33 -19.33 -5.67 17.51
C LYS A 33 -19.34 -6.28 18.91
N LYS A 34 -19.05 -7.59 19.03
CA LYS A 34 -19.04 -8.32 20.31
C LYS A 34 -17.94 -7.81 21.25
N TYR A 35 -16.81 -7.37 20.69
CA TYR A 35 -15.65 -6.90 21.45
C TYR A 35 -15.44 -5.38 21.35
N ASP A 36 -16.34 -4.66 20.68
CA ASP A 36 -16.27 -3.21 20.50
C ASP A 36 -16.44 -2.49 21.86
N PRO A 37 -15.42 -1.77 22.35
CA PRO A 37 -15.47 -1.12 23.65
C PRO A 37 -16.59 -0.08 23.79
N ILE A 38 -17.02 0.55 22.68
CA ILE A 38 -18.16 1.49 22.69
C ILE A 38 -19.47 0.74 22.98
N VAL A 39 -19.61 -0.48 22.44
CA VAL A 39 -20.79 -1.32 22.61
C VAL A 39 -20.81 -1.98 23.99
N THR A 40 -19.65 -2.37 24.54
CA THR A 40 -19.56 -3.07 25.83
C THR A 40 -19.59 -2.15 27.05
N ASN A 41 -18.93 -0.98 26.98
CA ASN A 41 -18.71 -0.13 28.16
C ASN A 41 -19.69 1.04 28.24
N GLY A 42 -20.23 1.51 27.10
CA GLY A 42 -21.19 2.63 27.03
C GLY A 42 -20.59 4.03 27.23
N GLU A 43 -19.51 4.16 28.01
CA GLU A 43 -18.66 5.36 28.06
C GLU A 43 -17.42 5.16 27.17
N ILE A 44 -16.91 6.24 26.57
CA ILE A 44 -15.83 6.19 25.58
C ILE A 44 -14.59 6.90 26.13
N SER A 45 -13.58 6.12 26.51
CA SER A 45 -12.27 6.59 26.93
C SER A 45 -11.17 6.02 26.04
N LEU A 46 -10.40 6.90 25.40
CA LEU A 46 -9.34 6.50 24.45
C LEU A 46 -8.15 5.80 25.12
N ASN A 47 -8.03 5.95 26.44
CA ASN A 47 -6.91 5.46 27.25
C ASN A 47 -7.30 4.29 28.15
N GLU A 48 -8.52 3.74 28.01
CA GLU A 48 -8.93 2.53 28.72
C GLU A 48 -8.25 1.28 28.15
N GLU A 49 -7.92 0.34 29.03
CA GLU A 49 -7.28 -0.94 28.69
C GLU A 49 -8.07 -1.71 27.62
N SER A 50 -9.41 -1.71 27.70
CA SER A 50 -10.28 -2.33 26.68
C SER A 50 -10.21 -1.65 25.31
N MET A 51 -9.97 -0.34 25.23
CA MET A 51 -9.74 0.35 23.95
C MET A 51 -8.35 0.01 23.41
N ILE A 52 -7.33 0.05 24.26
CA ILE A 52 -5.95 -0.27 23.89
C ILE A 52 -5.88 -1.72 23.37
N ASP A 53 -6.27 -2.70 24.17
CA ASP A 53 -6.25 -4.11 23.80
C ASP A 53 -7.07 -4.40 22.54
N PHE A 54 -8.25 -3.76 22.36
CA PHE A 54 -9.06 -3.91 21.15
C PHE A 54 -8.32 -3.38 19.92
N THR A 55 -7.71 -2.19 19.99
CA THR A 55 -6.97 -1.60 18.86
C THR A 55 -5.76 -2.44 18.46
N TRP A 56 -5.06 -3.01 19.44
CA TRP A 56 -3.90 -3.87 19.21
C TRP A 56 -4.27 -5.29 18.74
N THR A 57 -5.33 -5.88 19.30
CA THR A 57 -5.90 -7.14 18.77
C THR A 57 -6.32 -6.96 17.32
N LEU A 58 -7.06 -5.88 17.00
CA LEU A 58 -7.49 -5.60 15.64
C LEU A 58 -6.30 -5.33 14.71
N ALA A 59 -5.26 -4.63 15.18
CA ALA A 59 -4.02 -4.45 14.43
C ALA A 59 -3.32 -5.80 14.14
N ARG A 60 -3.20 -6.73 15.11
CA ARG A 60 -2.61 -8.05 14.87
C ARG A 60 -3.40 -8.83 13.80
N ILE A 61 -4.70 -9.04 14.01
CA ILE A 61 -5.55 -9.84 13.11
C ILE A 61 -5.82 -9.17 11.75
N THR A 62 -5.36 -7.93 11.55
CA THR A 62 -5.38 -7.25 10.25
C THR A 62 -3.97 -6.91 9.73
N LYS A 63 -2.88 -7.48 10.30
CA LYS A 63 -1.46 -7.20 9.96
C LYS A 63 -1.25 -5.70 9.77
N PHE A 64 -1.67 -4.96 10.80
CA PHE A 64 -1.67 -3.51 10.85
C PHE A 64 -2.53 -2.92 9.72
N PHE A 65 -3.81 -3.28 9.69
CA PHE A 65 -4.82 -2.75 8.76
C PHE A 65 -4.39 -2.86 7.27
N TYR A 66 -3.89 -4.04 6.92
CA TYR A 66 -3.36 -4.46 5.62
C TYR A 66 -1.97 -3.90 5.24
N THR A 67 -1.34 -3.02 6.03
CA THR A 67 -0.01 -2.47 5.74
C THR A 67 1.08 -3.56 5.67
N PHE A 68 1.02 -4.59 6.53
CA PHE A 68 2.01 -5.68 6.57
C PHE A 68 1.42 -7.01 6.06
N VAL A 69 0.53 -6.99 5.06
CA VAL A 69 -0.30 -8.16 4.74
C VAL A 69 0.44 -9.42 4.28
N LEU A 70 1.66 -9.30 3.76
CA LEU A 70 2.51 -10.45 3.40
C LEU A 70 3.46 -10.90 4.53
N TYR A 71 3.41 -10.26 5.71
CA TYR A 71 4.26 -10.64 6.83
C TYR A 71 3.70 -11.93 7.46
N SER A 72 4.59 -12.90 7.73
CA SER A 72 4.28 -14.04 8.60
C SER A 72 3.86 -13.55 9.99
N GLU A 73 3.20 -14.38 10.81
CA GLU A 73 2.85 -13.98 12.18
C GLU A 73 4.11 -13.58 12.99
N THR A 74 5.21 -14.33 12.85
CA THR A 74 6.50 -14.01 13.47
C THR A 74 7.07 -12.67 13.01
N SER A 75 7.00 -12.38 11.70
CA SER A 75 7.45 -11.12 11.12
C SER A 75 6.57 -9.95 11.58
N LEU A 76 5.25 -10.13 11.64
CA LEU A 76 4.30 -9.13 12.12
C LEU A 76 4.55 -8.83 13.61
N MET A 77 4.64 -9.87 14.45
CA MET A 77 4.91 -9.73 15.87
C MET A 77 6.20 -8.96 16.13
N SER A 78 7.25 -9.22 15.34
CA SER A 78 8.49 -8.44 15.39
C SER A 78 8.28 -6.94 15.12
N VAL A 79 7.35 -6.57 14.21
CA VAL A 79 6.99 -5.15 13.95
C VAL A 79 6.13 -4.58 15.08
N LEU A 80 5.21 -5.35 15.65
CA LEU A 80 4.41 -4.92 16.80
C LEU A 80 5.31 -4.69 18.02
N ASP A 81 6.29 -5.55 18.28
CA ASP A 81 7.29 -5.40 19.35
C ASP A 81 8.15 -4.14 19.17
N LEU A 82 8.55 -3.80 17.94
CA LEU A 82 9.20 -2.51 17.65
C LEU A 82 8.28 -1.32 17.97
N CYS A 83 7.01 -1.40 17.59
CA CYS A 83 6.02 -0.36 17.90
C CYS A 83 5.75 -0.24 19.41
N PHE A 84 5.74 -1.34 20.16
CA PHE A 84 5.66 -1.34 21.63
C PHE A 84 6.89 -0.70 22.27
N LYS A 85 8.09 -1.18 21.89
CA LYS A 85 9.38 -0.70 22.42
C LYS A 85 9.48 0.82 22.23
N LEU A 86 9.23 1.31 21.02
CA LEU A 86 9.23 2.75 20.71
C LEU A 86 8.01 3.50 21.30
N GLY A 87 6.89 2.82 21.53
CA GLY A 87 5.69 3.34 22.20
C GLY A 87 5.91 3.69 23.67
N THR A 88 6.83 3.01 24.37
CA THR A 88 7.26 3.42 25.71
C THR A 88 7.98 4.77 25.72
N LYS A 89 8.68 5.11 24.63
CA LYS A 89 9.35 6.41 24.43
C LYS A 89 8.38 7.50 24.01
N SER A 90 7.38 7.19 23.16
CA SER A 90 6.40 8.16 22.68
C SER A 90 5.00 7.59 22.54
N SER A 91 4.03 8.23 23.21
CA SER A 91 2.62 7.85 23.21
C SER A 91 1.92 7.99 21.84
N ILE A 92 2.57 8.62 20.85
CA ILE A 92 2.03 8.75 19.48
C ILE A 92 1.70 7.39 18.84
N PHE A 93 2.40 6.31 19.20
CA PHE A 93 2.11 4.96 18.69
C PHE A 93 0.69 4.50 19.03
N GLN A 94 0.23 4.74 20.27
CA GLN A 94 -1.14 4.38 20.63
C GLN A 94 -2.14 5.22 19.85
N SER A 95 -1.89 6.53 19.71
CA SER A 95 -2.78 7.40 18.94
C SER A 95 -2.85 7.00 17.46
N ILE A 96 -1.74 6.69 16.77
CA ILE A 96 -1.81 6.28 15.35
C ILE A 96 -2.51 4.93 15.18
N LEU A 97 -2.34 3.99 16.11
CA LEU A 97 -3.03 2.70 16.09
C LEU A 97 -4.52 2.85 16.34
N THR A 98 -4.91 3.56 17.40
CA THR A 98 -6.32 3.86 17.70
C THR A 98 -6.97 4.63 16.55
N TYR A 99 -6.25 5.55 15.91
CA TYR A 99 -6.72 6.29 14.75
C TYR A 99 -6.97 5.38 13.55
N HIS A 100 -5.98 4.57 13.14
CA HIS A 100 -6.14 3.69 11.97
C HIS A 100 -7.18 2.59 12.21
N CYS A 101 -7.24 2.05 13.43
CA CYS A 101 -8.32 1.20 13.92
C CYS A 101 -9.69 1.87 13.71
N SER A 102 -9.87 3.12 14.17
CA SER A 102 -11.13 3.83 14.02
C SER A 102 -11.52 4.06 12.55
N VAL A 103 -10.56 4.38 11.67
CA VAL A 103 -10.80 4.51 10.22
C VAL A 103 -11.33 3.19 9.65
N HIS A 104 -10.73 2.06 10.02
CA HIS A 104 -11.14 0.74 9.56
C HIS A 104 -12.52 0.34 10.11
N VAL A 105 -12.78 0.50 11.41
CA VAL A 105 -14.08 0.20 12.04
C VAL A 105 -15.21 1.06 11.47
N VAL A 106 -14.99 2.37 11.25
CA VAL A 106 -15.96 3.26 10.61
C VAL A 106 -16.31 2.77 9.19
N ARG A 107 -15.32 2.34 8.39
CA ARG A 107 -15.56 1.76 7.05
C ARG A 107 -16.42 0.49 7.15
N ILE A 108 -16.06 -0.44 8.04
CA ILE A 108 -16.79 -1.72 8.24
C ILE A 108 -18.26 -1.48 8.61
N TYR A 109 -18.54 -0.55 9.53
CA TYR A 109 -19.91 -0.22 9.93
C TYR A 109 -20.70 0.50 8.83
N LYS A 110 -20.07 1.37 8.03
CA LYS A 110 -20.71 1.96 6.85
C LYS A 110 -21.07 0.91 5.80
N ILE A 111 -20.16 0.00 5.47
CA ILE A 111 -20.39 -1.10 4.50
C ILE A 111 -21.52 -2.04 4.96
N THR A 112 -21.70 -2.20 6.28
CA THR A 112 -22.77 -3.03 6.85
C THR A 112 -24.04 -2.27 7.23
N ASN A 113 -24.21 -1.04 6.73
CA ASN A 113 -25.38 -0.17 6.96
C ASN A 113 -25.69 0.10 8.44
N ASN A 114 -24.65 0.14 9.28
CA ASN A 114 -24.78 0.36 10.73
C ASN A 114 -24.30 1.77 11.12
N GLU A 115 -24.92 2.77 10.48
CA GLU A 115 -24.51 4.18 10.49
C GLU A 115 -24.31 4.74 11.90
N ASN A 116 -25.21 4.42 12.84
CA ASN A 116 -25.11 4.86 14.24
C ASN A 116 -23.78 4.48 14.91
N LEU A 117 -23.27 3.25 14.71
CA LEU A 117 -21.97 2.86 15.28
C LEU A 117 -20.81 3.46 14.50
N ALA A 118 -20.95 3.64 13.18
CA ALA A 118 -19.94 4.34 12.38
C ALA A 118 -19.77 5.80 12.86
N ASP A 119 -20.87 6.51 13.09
CA ASP A 119 -20.84 7.90 13.56
C ASP A 119 -20.32 8.02 14.99
N LEU A 120 -20.65 7.07 15.88
CA LEU A 120 -20.08 7.01 17.23
C LEU A 120 -18.56 6.82 17.21
N TRP A 121 -18.03 5.91 16.38
CA TRP A 121 -16.59 5.74 16.21
C TRP A 121 -15.93 6.95 15.54
N ASP A 122 -16.59 7.59 14.57
CA ASP A 122 -16.06 8.77 13.88
C ASP A 122 -15.92 9.97 14.84
N VAL A 123 -17.00 10.32 15.52
CA VAL A 123 -17.08 11.50 16.40
C VAL A 123 -16.25 11.33 17.68
N ASN A 124 -16.27 10.15 18.30
CA ASN A 124 -15.69 9.96 19.64
C ASN A 124 -14.30 9.31 19.64
N VAL A 125 -13.90 8.64 18.55
CA VAL A 125 -12.58 8.01 18.44
C VAL A 125 -11.77 8.61 17.29
N ARG A 126 -12.26 8.57 16.05
CA ARG A 126 -11.46 8.99 14.88
C ARG A 126 -11.04 10.45 14.95
N ILE A 127 -11.98 11.37 15.14
CA ILE A 127 -11.69 12.81 15.18
C ILE A 127 -10.82 13.19 16.39
N PRO A 128 -11.11 12.76 17.64
CA PRO A 128 -10.27 13.06 18.79
C PRO A 128 -8.86 12.47 18.70
N THR A 129 -8.72 11.22 18.25
CA THR A 129 -7.41 10.58 18.12
C THR A 129 -6.60 11.17 16.96
N PHE A 130 -7.22 11.52 15.84
CA PHE A 130 -6.54 12.26 14.77
C PHE A 130 -5.95 13.58 15.30
N LYS A 131 -6.72 14.31 16.11
CA LYS A 131 -6.22 15.54 16.75
C LYS A 131 -5.02 15.26 17.66
N GLN A 132 -5.05 14.21 18.49
CA GLN A 132 -3.89 13.80 19.29
C GLN A 132 -2.65 13.55 18.43
N CYS A 133 -2.80 12.81 17.32
CA CYS A 133 -1.70 12.56 16.37
C CYS A 133 -1.11 13.87 15.83
N ILE A 134 -1.96 14.82 15.40
CA ILE A 134 -1.51 16.11 14.89
C ILE A 134 -0.82 16.96 15.97
N ASP A 135 -1.35 16.98 17.21
CA ASP A 135 -0.75 17.70 18.33
C ASP A 135 0.64 17.10 18.69
N TYR A 136 0.78 15.77 18.74
CA TYR A 136 2.07 15.09 18.93
C TYR A 136 3.06 15.35 17.78
N LEU A 137 2.58 15.34 16.52
CA LEU A 137 3.42 15.64 15.36
C LEU A 137 3.93 17.09 15.39
N ARG A 138 3.09 18.06 15.76
CA ARG A 138 3.51 19.47 15.90
C ARG A 138 4.57 19.61 17.00
N GLU A 139 4.29 19.11 18.20
CA GLU A 139 5.21 19.18 19.34
C GLU A 139 6.55 18.48 19.03
N GLY A 140 6.52 17.29 18.44
CA GLY A 140 7.72 16.54 18.06
C GLY A 140 8.52 17.20 16.94
N LEU A 141 7.89 17.72 15.88
CA LEU A 141 8.61 18.36 14.78
C LEU A 141 9.28 19.69 15.18
N GLU A 142 8.73 20.38 16.18
CA GLU A 142 9.31 21.59 16.76
C GLU A 142 10.47 21.27 17.73
N ASN A 143 10.45 20.14 18.44
CA ASN A 143 11.34 19.89 19.59
C ASN A 143 12.28 18.67 19.47
N SER A 144 12.08 17.71 18.57
CA SER A 144 12.86 16.46 18.50
C SER A 144 14.21 16.61 17.76
N PRO A 145 15.37 16.37 18.42
CA PRO A 145 16.70 16.61 17.84
C PRO A 145 17.48 15.33 17.44
N ASN A 146 16.97 14.14 17.76
CA ASN A 146 17.67 12.85 17.71
C ASN A 146 17.00 11.85 16.75
N PHE A 147 17.74 10.78 16.39
CA PHE A 147 17.37 9.87 15.31
C PHE A 147 16.07 9.10 15.59
N SER A 148 15.99 8.38 16.71
CA SER A 148 14.79 7.59 17.05
C SER A 148 13.51 8.42 17.08
N ASP A 149 13.52 9.63 17.65
CA ASP A 149 12.31 10.47 17.70
C ASP A 149 11.84 10.87 16.29
N LEU A 150 12.76 11.22 15.38
CA LEU A 150 12.36 11.49 13.98
C LEU A 150 11.84 10.26 13.26
N VAL A 151 12.39 9.06 13.51
CA VAL A 151 11.85 7.81 12.93
C VAL A 151 10.42 7.56 13.43
N ILE A 152 10.17 7.75 14.72
CA ILE A 152 8.83 7.60 15.32
C ILE A 152 7.83 8.56 14.66
N LEU A 153 8.18 9.85 14.53
CA LEU A 153 7.33 10.84 13.87
C LEU A 153 7.14 10.53 12.38
N THR A 154 8.17 10.02 11.70
CA THR A 154 8.09 9.61 10.29
C THR A 154 7.14 8.43 10.11
N PHE A 155 7.23 7.41 10.98
CA PHE A 155 6.33 6.26 10.96
C PHE A 155 4.88 6.69 11.21
N ALA A 156 4.65 7.58 12.17
CA ALA A 156 3.33 8.12 12.45
C ALA A 156 2.71 8.81 11.21
N VAL A 157 3.48 9.62 10.49
CA VAL A 157 3.01 10.25 9.24
C VAL A 157 2.72 9.22 8.16
N VAL A 158 3.56 8.20 8.00
CA VAL A 158 3.32 7.10 7.03
C VAL A 158 2.01 6.36 7.31
N ILE A 159 1.78 5.94 8.56
CA ILE A 159 0.55 5.23 8.95
C ILE A 159 -0.69 6.11 8.80
N ILE A 160 -0.64 7.36 9.26
CA ILE A 160 -1.75 8.32 9.08
C ILE A 160 -2.05 8.50 7.59
N PHE A 161 -1.02 8.59 6.75
CA PHE A 161 -1.20 8.74 5.33
C PHE A 161 -1.83 7.50 4.69
N SER A 162 -1.32 6.28 4.94
CA SER A 162 -1.92 5.03 4.45
C SER A 162 -3.41 4.89 4.80
N GLY A 163 -3.87 5.44 5.93
CA GLY A 163 -5.29 5.47 6.29
C GLY A 163 -6.16 6.42 5.45
N ASN A 164 -5.61 7.54 4.98
CA ASN A 164 -6.33 8.65 4.32
C ASN A 164 -6.00 8.81 2.82
N ALA A 165 -5.32 7.85 2.23
CA ALA A 165 -4.52 8.11 1.04
C ALA A 165 -5.30 8.42 -0.26
N SER A 166 -6.62 8.24 -0.26
CA SER A 166 -7.52 8.63 -1.37
C SER A 166 -7.80 10.14 -1.46
N ASP A 167 -7.27 10.94 -0.54
CA ASP A 167 -7.38 12.41 -0.53
C ASP A 167 -6.57 13.07 -1.68
N GLU A 168 -7.13 14.11 -2.31
CA GLU A 168 -6.50 14.90 -3.37
C GLU A 168 -5.10 15.43 -3.00
N SER A 169 -4.87 15.65 -1.70
CA SER A 169 -3.62 16.14 -1.12
C SER A 169 -2.51 15.09 -1.02
N TRP A 170 -2.72 13.84 -1.48
CA TRP A 170 -1.76 12.74 -1.34
C TRP A 170 -0.33 13.07 -1.80
N ARG A 171 -0.19 13.92 -2.83
CA ARG A 171 1.13 14.39 -3.30
C ARG A 171 1.88 15.19 -2.26
N ALA A 172 1.18 16.03 -1.50
CA ALA A 172 1.78 16.80 -0.41
C ALA A 172 2.21 15.87 0.73
N HIS A 173 1.37 14.89 1.09
CA HIS A 173 1.68 13.91 2.12
C HIS A 173 2.87 13.01 1.76
N LEU A 174 2.92 12.47 0.54
CA LEU A 174 4.04 11.61 0.10
C LEU A 174 5.36 12.41 -0.02
N ASN A 175 5.30 13.68 -0.44
CA ASN A 175 6.46 14.58 -0.37
C ASN A 175 6.87 14.92 1.08
N GLY A 176 5.92 15.04 2.00
CA GLY A 176 6.18 15.19 3.44
C GLY A 176 6.89 13.97 4.02
N CYS A 177 6.42 12.76 3.70
CA CYS A 177 7.09 11.51 4.05
C CYS A 177 8.54 11.51 3.55
N TYR A 178 8.76 11.84 2.27
CA TYR A 178 10.11 11.95 1.69
C TYR A 178 11.03 12.91 2.49
N GLN A 179 10.53 14.08 2.87
CA GLN A 179 11.29 15.06 3.64
C GLN A 179 11.67 14.54 5.03
N LEU A 180 10.74 13.86 5.72
CA LEU A 180 10.99 13.29 7.05
C LEU A 180 11.94 12.09 7.01
N ILE A 181 11.81 11.21 6.01
CA ILE A 181 12.76 10.10 5.77
C ILE A 181 14.17 10.65 5.50
N SER A 182 14.26 11.72 4.69
CA SER A 182 15.54 12.38 4.38
C SER A 182 16.15 13.03 5.61
N LYS A 183 15.36 13.74 6.43
CA LYS A 183 15.82 14.36 7.70
C LYS A 183 16.31 13.29 8.68
N SER A 184 15.56 12.19 8.82
CA SER A 184 15.98 11.04 9.63
C SER A 184 17.29 10.43 9.12
N SER A 185 17.45 10.30 7.80
CA SER A 185 18.71 9.83 7.20
C SER A 185 19.92 10.70 7.55
N THR A 186 19.77 12.01 7.73
CA THR A 186 20.90 12.88 8.11
C THR A 186 21.37 12.67 9.56
N LEU A 187 20.48 12.17 10.43
CA LEU A 187 20.79 11.84 11.83
C LEU A 187 21.17 10.37 12.05
N LYS A 188 21.08 9.52 11.02
CA LYS A 188 21.35 8.09 11.13
C LYS A 188 22.74 7.77 11.71
N ASN A 189 23.76 8.56 11.36
CA ASN A 189 25.13 8.40 11.87
C ASN A 189 25.30 8.85 13.34
N SER A 190 24.30 9.49 13.95
CA SER A 190 24.29 9.80 15.39
C SER A 190 23.49 8.78 16.21
N ALA A 191 22.93 7.74 15.60
CA ALA A 191 22.21 6.69 16.30
C ALA A 191 23.17 5.88 17.19
N ASN A 192 22.84 5.73 18.46
CA ASN A 192 23.64 4.94 19.39
C ASN A 192 23.20 3.46 19.37
N LEU A 193 24.07 2.55 18.93
CA LEU A 193 23.75 1.12 18.92
C LEU A 193 23.62 0.50 20.33
N ASP A 194 24.17 1.15 21.36
CA ASP A 194 23.96 0.76 22.76
C ASP A 194 22.62 1.29 23.34
N ASP A 195 21.92 2.18 22.62
CA ASP A 195 20.57 2.64 23.00
C ASP A 195 19.52 1.71 22.35
N PRO A 196 18.73 0.95 23.14
CA PRO A 196 17.72 0.04 22.60
C PRO A 196 16.64 0.76 21.75
N PHE A 197 16.40 2.06 21.95
CA PHE A 197 15.45 2.83 21.13
C PHE A 197 16.02 3.19 19.75
N ASP A 198 17.31 3.53 19.67
CA ASP A 198 17.95 3.84 18.37
C ASP A 198 18.15 2.56 17.54
N GLU A 199 18.48 1.43 18.18
CA GLU A 199 18.48 0.10 17.55
C GLU A 199 17.11 -0.22 16.93
N ALA A 200 16.03 -0.09 17.71
CA ALA A 200 14.67 -0.34 17.23
C ALA A 200 14.25 0.64 16.11
N ALA A 201 14.67 1.89 16.20
CA ALA A 201 14.43 2.90 15.18
C ALA A 201 15.18 2.61 13.87
N LEU A 202 16.40 2.04 13.90
CA LEU A 202 17.10 1.63 12.68
C LEU A 202 16.30 0.58 11.90
N VAL A 203 15.76 -0.44 12.59
CA VAL A 203 14.94 -1.49 11.96
C VAL A 203 13.62 -0.92 11.44
N LEU A 204 12.94 -0.06 12.21
CA LEU A 204 11.70 0.57 11.76
C LEU A 204 11.93 1.52 10.57
N TYR A 205 13.06 2.23 10.53
CA TYR A 205 13.45 3.09 9.42
C TYR A 205 13.62 2.30 8.10
N ASP A 206 14.21 1.10 8.16
CA ASP A 206 14.33 0.25 6.96
C ASP A 206 12.99 -0.24 6.40
N ILE A 207 11.95 -0.35 7.25
CA ILE A 207 10.56 -0.66 6.83
C ILE A 207 9.90 0.57 6.20
N ILE A 208 10.05 1.76 6.82
CA ILE A 208 9.55 3.03 6.31
C ILE A 208 10.09 3.31 4.90
N VAL A 209 11.39 3.09 4.68
CA VAL A 209 12.04 3.32 3.38
C VAL A 209 11.45 2.40 2.31
N GLU A 210 11.17 1.13 2.61
CA GLU A 210 10.58 0.21 1.64
C GLU A 210 9.13 0.54 1.30
N TRP A 211 8.31 0.83 2.32
CA TRP A 211 6.95 1.32 2.10
C TRP A 211 6.94 2.57 1.19
N TYR A 212 7.84 3.53 1.45
CA TYR A 212 7.94 4.74 0.63
C TYR A 212 8.40 4.42 -0.79
N ASN A 213 9.45 3.61 -0.95
CA ASN A 213 9.99 3.25 -2.27
C ASN A 213 8.93 2.57 -3.14
N HIS A 214 8.14 1.65 -2.57
CA HIS A 214 7.05 0.98 -3.27
C HIS A 214 5.94 1.97 -3.67
N THR A 215 5.40 2.70 -2.69
CA THR A 215 4.34 3.72 -2.88
C THR A 215 4.72 4.78 -3.90
N ALA A 216 5.89 5.40 -3.75
CA ALA A 216 6.43 6.39 -4.66
C ALA A 216 6.67 5.83 -6.07
N SER A 217 7.06 4.56 -6.18
CA SER A 217 7.30 3.92 -7.47
C SER A 217 6.02 3.66 -8.25
N LEU A 218 4.98 3.15 -7.59
CA LEU A 218 3.68 2.94 -8.20
C LEU A 218 2.99 4.28 -8.53
N ALA A 219 3.12 5.29 -7.66
CA ALA A 219 2.64 6.65 -7.91
C ALA A 219 3.29 7.27 -9.16
N ALA A 220 4.60 7.11 -9.33
CA ALA A 220 5.34 7.64 -10.49
C ALA A 220 4.85 7.04 -11.82
N VAL A 221 4.48 5.75 -11.81
CA VAL A 221 3.97 5.05 -12.99
C VAL A 221 2.49 5.36 -13.26
N SER A 222 1.68 5.44 -12.20
CA SER A 222 0.21 5.37 -12.29
C SER A 222 -0.49 6.73 -12.27
N ALA A 223 0.14 7.76 -11.71
CA ALA A 223 -0.45 9.09 -11.64
C ALA A 223 -0.35 9.83 -12.99
N GLY A 224 -1.48 10.30 -13.52
CA GLY A 224 -1.56 11.14 -14.71
C GLY A 224 -0.89 12.51 -14.53
N ASN A 225 -1.04 13.18 -13.39
CA ASN A 225 -0.26 14.40 -13.14
C ASN A 225 1.19 14.11 -12.70
N GLY A 226 1.58 12.83 -12.70
CA GLY A 226 2.90 12.33 -12.38
C GLY A 226 3.25 12.39 -10.89
N PHE A 227 4.35 11.73 -10.54
CA PHE A 227 5.04 11.87 -9.28
C PHE A 227 6.54 11.65 -9.52
N LEU A 228 7.39 12.52 -8.96
CA LEU A 228 8.84 12.36 -9.03
C LEU A 228 9.35 11.66 -7.77
N GLY A 229 9.08 10.35 -7.72
CA GLY A 229 9.68 9.47 -6.73
C GLY A 229 11.20 9.58 -6.76
N ARG A 230 11.82 9.54 -5.57
CA ARG A 230 13.27 9.42 -5.41
C ARG A 230 13.54 8.06 -4.82
N ASP A 231 14.40 7.27 -5.46
CA ASP A 231 14.85 6.00 -4.91
C ASP A 231 15.64 6.27 -3.62
N LEU A 232 15.12 5.77 -2.49
CA LEU A 232 15.71 5.89 -1.17
C LEU A 232 16.39 4.59 -0.72
N THR A 233 16.45 3.56 -1.56
CA THR A 233 17.18 2.31 -1.27
C THR A 233 18.63 2.56 -0.82
N PRO A 234 19.38 3.55 -1.36
CA PRO A 234 20.71 3.90 -0.86
C PRO A 234 20.76 4.45 0.58
N LEU A 235 19.63 4.83 1.18
CA LEU A 235 19.56 5.36 2.55
C LEU A 235 19.37 4.25 3.61
N ARG A 236 19.09 3.02 3.18
CA ARG A 236 18.84 1.85 4.05
C ARG A 236 20.06 1.44 4.86
N ASN A 237 19.84 0.70 5.94
CA ASN A 237 20.90 0.26 6.84
C ASN A 237 21.34 -1.17 6.56
N ASN A 238 22.52 -1.32 5.96
CA ASN A 238 23.07 -2.63 5.59
C ASN A 238 23.54 -3.48 6.79
N THR A 239 23.44 -2.96 8.03
CA THR A 239 23.88 -3.65 9.25
C THR A 239 22.73 -4.22 10.10
N THR A 240 21.47 -3.91 9.79
CA THR A 240 20.28 -4.40 10.51
C THR A 240 19.56 -5.53 9.78
N SER A 241 18.91 -6.42 10.53
CA SER A 241 18.05 -7.45 9.95
C SER A 241 16.81 -6.80 9.31
N ASN A 242 16.67 -7.02 8.02
CA ASN A 242 15.66 -6.37 7.21
C ASN A 242 14.34 -7.17 7.22
N ILE A 243 13.45 -6.89 8.17
CA ILE A 243 12.17 -7.59 8.34
C ILE A 243 11.27 -7.49 7.09
N ALA A 244 11.48 -6.47 6.23
CA ALA A 244 10.73 -6.30 4.99
C ALA A 244 11.19 -7.21 3.84
N ILE A 245 12.29 -7.97 3.95
CA ILE A 245 12.75 -8.91 2.92
C ILE A 245 12.74 -10.35 3.48
N ALA A 246 12.06 -11.25 2.77
CA ALA A 246 12.03 -12.67 3.09
C ALA A 246 13.34 -13.38 2.68
N SER A 247 13.59 -14.58 3.20
CA SER A 247 14.84 -15.33 2.95
C SER A 247 15.12 -15.60 1.46
N ASN A 248 14.07 -15.76 0.65
CA ASN A 248 14.15 -15.92 -0.80
C ASN A 248 14.27 -14.60 -1.60
N GLY A 249 14.53 -13.47 -0.92
CA GLY A 249 14.73 -12.16 -1.55
C GLY A 249 13.46 -11.42 -1.98
N VAL A 250 12.26 -11.97 -1.74
CA VAL A 250 11.01 -11.23 -1.98
C VAL A 250 10.81 -10.14 -0.93
N ASN A 251 10.55 -8.92 -1.39
CA ASN A 251 10.20 -7.80 -0.53
C ASN A 251 8.72 -7.90 -0.15
N LEU A 252 8.44 -8.03 1.15
CA LEU A 252 7.10 -8.24 1.71
C LEU A 252 6.23 -6.97 1.69
N MET A 253 6.85 -5.77 1.64
CA MET A 253 6.14 -4.50 1.47
C MET A 253 5.77 -4.24 0.00
N ALA A 254 6.53 -4.79 -0.95
CA ALA A 254 6.29 -4.61 -2.38
C ALA A 254 5.57 -5.80 -3.05
N GLY A 255 5.64 -6.98 -2.44
CA GLY A 255 5.12 -8.24 -2.99
C GLY A 255 5.91 -8.82 -4.15
N HIS A 256 7.12 -8.33 -4.42
CA HIS A 256 7.96 -8.79 -5.52
C HIS A 256 9.46 -8.74 -5.18
N CYS A 257 10.29 -9.42 -5.98
CA CYS A 257 11.75 -9.39 -5.86
C CYS A 257 12.35 -8.03 -6.30
N SER A 258 13.61 -7.80 -5.93
CA SER A 258 14.34 -6.54 -6.18
C SER A 258 14.54 -6.25 -7.66
N GLU A 259 14.71 -7.26 -8.52
CA GLU A 259 14.92 -7.07 -9.95
C GLU A 259 13.69 -6.46 -10.65
N ILE A 260 12.50 -6.67 -10.09
CA ILE A 260 11.27 -5.99 -10.53
C ILE A 260 11.28 -4.52 -10.10
N THR A 261 11.78 -4.19 -8.90
CA THR A 261 12.01 -2.80 -8.45
C THR A 261 13.00 -2.07 -9.36
N ASP A 262 14.10 -2.73 -9.75
CA ASP A 262 15.11 -2.19 -10.67
C ASP A 262 14.55 -1.91 -12.07
N LEU A 263 13.71 -2.82 -12.58
CA LEU A 263 13.03 -2.65 -13.86
C LEU A 263 12.01 -1.50 -13.81
N ILE A 264 11.19 -1.42 -12.76
CA ILE A 264 10.25 -0.31 -12.54
C ILE A 264 11.02 1.03 -12.46
N SER A 265 12.13 1.08 -11.73
CA SER A 265 13.01 2.24 -11.65
C SER A 265 13.61 2.64 -13.00
N THR A 266 13.90 1.66 -13.86
CA THR A 266 14.40 1.89 -15.22
C THR A 266 13.32 2.47 -16.15
N ILE A 267 12.08 1.96 -16.04
CA ILE A 267 10.91 2.49 -16.75
C ILE A 267 10.62 3.94 -16.33
N GLN A 268 10.66 4.24 -15.02
CA GLN A 268 10.47 5.60 -14.49
C GLN A 268 11.54 6.58 -14.99
N LYS A 269 12.82 6.17 -15.05
CA LYS A 269 13.91 7.01 -15.59
C LYS A 269 13.64 7.41 -17.05
N PHE A 270 13.13 6.48 -17.85
CA PHE A 270 12.69 6.77 -19.22
C PHE A 270 11.47 7.71 -19.23
N MET A 271 10.42 7.42 -18.46
CA MET A 271 9.22 8.26 -18.36
C MET A 271 9.53 9.71 -17.97
N HIS A 272 10.42 9.92 -16.99
CA HIS A 272 10.87 11.24 -16.57
C HIS A 272 11.67 11.97 -17.66
N THR A 273 12.51 11.24 -18.39
CA THR A 273 13.28 11.78 -19.53
C THR A 273 12.34 12.20 -20.67
N SER A 274 11.33 11.39 -20.96
CA SER A 274 10.26 11.72 -21.91
C SER A 274 9.44 12.93 -21.47
N GLN A 275 9.10 13.03 -20.18
CA GLN A 275 8.38 14.19 -19.64
C GLN A 275 9.17 15.49 -19.80
N LYS A 276 10.50 15.47 -19.63
CA LYS A 276 11.38 16.63 -19.92
C LYS A 276 11.40 17.03 -21.40
N LYS A 277 11.15 16.09 -22.32
CA LYS A 277 10.94 16.36 -23.76
C LYS A 277 9.51 16.86 -24.08
N GLY A 278 8.65 17.04 -23.07
CA GLY A 278 7.24 17.44 -23.23
C GLY A 278 6.25 16.27 -23.36
N LEU A 279 6.73 15.02 -23.30
CA LEU A 279 5.93 13.82 -23.52
C LEU A 279 5.56 13.14 -22.19
N LYS A 280 4.34 13.36 -21.71
CA LYS A 280 3.84 12.74 -20.48
C LYS A 280 3.48 11.27 -20.72
N LEU A 281 4.26 10.35 -20.16
CA LEU A 281 4.08 8.90 -20.26
C LEU A 281 3.78 8.30 -18.88
N SER A 282 2.73 8.76 -18.21
CA SER A 282 2.32 8.23 -16.89
C SER A 282 0.80 8.19 -16.76
N GLY A 283 0.28 7.21 -16.02
CA GLY A 283 -1.15 7.04 -15.78
C GLY A 283 -2.00 7.15 -17.05
N LEU A 284 -3.09 7.90 -16.96
CA LEU A 284 -4.02 8.09 -18.07
C LEU A 284 -3.49 8.99 -19.21
N ASN A 285 -2.31 9.61 -19.10
CA ASN A 285 -1.70 10.23 -20.28
C ASN A 285 -1.37 9.18 -21.34
N PHE A 286 -1.00 7.95 -20.94
CA PHE A 286 -0.83 6.86 -21.91
C PHE A 286 -2.13 6.57 -22.66
N VAL A 287 -3.25 6.53 -21.94
CA VAL A 287 -4.57 6.28 -22.53
C VAL A 287 -4.95 7.43 -23.48
N TYR A 288 -4.79 8.68 -23.03
CA TYR A 288 -5.01 9.87 -23.85
C TYR A 288 -4.12 9.90 -25.10
N PHE A 289 -2.84 9.56 -24.96
CA PHE A 289 -1.86 9.44 -26.05
C PHE A 289 -2.30 8.37 -27.07
N ILE A 290 -2.69 7.18 -26.61
CA ILE A 290 -3.17 6.09 -27.46
C ILE A 290 -4.41 6.50 -28.27
N LEU A 291 -5.35 7.24 -27.65
CA LEU A 291 -6.65 7.55 -28.25
C LEU A 291 -6.66 8.79 -29.16
N ASN A 292 -5.64 9.65 -29.09
CA ASN A 292 -5.60 10.91 -29.87
C ASN A 292 -4.54 10.95 -30.99
N GLU A 293 -3.76 9.88 -31.20
CA GLU A 293 -2.90 9.58 -32.38
C GLU A 293 -1.90 10.66 -32.91
N ASN A 294 -1.73 11.82 -32.26
CA ASN A 294 -0.98 12.99 -32.75
C ASN A 294 0.57 12.88 -32.69
N ILE A 295 1.14 11.73 -33.08
CA ILE A 295 2.38 11.09 -32.59
C ILE A 295 3.56 11.96 -32.10
N SER A 296 4.70 12.09 -32.80
CA SER A 296 5.03 11.70 -34.19
C SER A 296 5.46 10.23 -34.36
N ARG A 297 5.77 9.80 -35.60
CA ARG A 297 6.29 8.45 -35.90
C ARG A 297 7.59 8.15 -35.15
N ASP A 298 8.51 9.11 -35.06
CA ASP A 298 9.80 8.92 -34.41
C ASP A 298 9.64 8.77 -32.89
N THR A 299 8.74 9.55 -32.29
CA THR A 299 8.39 9.44 -30.88
C THR A 299 7.73 8.09 -30.56
N ALA A 300 6.79 7.63 -31.40
CA ALA A 300 6.20 6.30 -31.25
C ALA A 300 7.27 5.19 -31.35
N ALA A 301 8.20 5.30 -32.31
CA ALA A 301 9.30 4.35 -32.46
C ALA A 301 10.24 4.35 -31.25
N GLU A 302 10.59 5.51 -30.68
CA GLU A 302 11.40 5.61 -29.45
C GLU A 302 10.72 4.87 -28.29
N ILE A 303 9.42 5.08 -28.09
CA ILE A 303 8.65 4.39 -27.03
C ILE A 303 8.63 2.87 -27.29
N THR A 304 8.30 2.42 -28.51
CA THR A 304 8.24 0.99 -28.84
C THR A 304 9.59 0.29 -28.64
N VAL A 305 10.70 0.92 -29.04
CA VAL A 305 12.05 0.35 -28.85
C VAL A 305 12.39 0.19 -27.36
N ASN A 306 12.10 1.20 -26.54
CA ASN A 306 12.29 1.10 -25.09
C ASN A 306 11.36 0.05 -24.48
N GLY A 307 10.10 -0.03 -24.91
CA GLY A 307 9.15 -1.07 -24.51
C GLY A 307 9.67 -2.49 -24.78
N CYS A 308 10.24 -2.73 -25.96
CA CYS A 308 10.88 -4.01 -26.29
C CYS A 308 12.09 -4.32 -25.40
N GLN A 309 12.89 -3.30 -25.02
CA GLN A 309 14.00 -3.47 -24.08
C GLN A 309 13.51 -3.83 -22.67
N PHE A 310 12.47 -3.15 -22.16
CA PHE A 310 11.87 -3.46 -20.86
C PHE A 310 11.27 -4.87 -20.84
N LEU A 311 10.57 -5.27 -21.90
CA LEU A 311 10.02 -6.63 -22.03
C LEU A 311 11.13 -7.69 -22.09
N HIS A 312 12.25 -7.41 -22.77
CA HIS A 312 13.40 -8.32 -22.78
C HIS A 312 14.02 -8.49 -21.38
N GLN A 313 14.19 -7.38 -20.63
CA GLN A 313 14.66 -7.43 -19.23
C GLN A 313 13.70 -8.24 -18.36
N LEU A 314 12.38 -7.99 -18.45
CA LEU A 314 11.36 -8.73 -17.70
C LEU A 314 11.37 -10.23 -18.00
N ASN A 315 11.48 -10.61 -19.28
CA ASN A 315 11.57 -12.01 -19.68
C ASN A 315 12.85 -12.69 -19.14
N LYS A 316 13.97 -11.96 -19.04
CA LYS A 316 15.20 -12.46 -18.41
C LYS A 316 15.01 -12.69 -16.90
N ILE A 317 14.35 -11.76 -16.20
CA ILE A 317 14.00 -11.93 -14.78
C ILE A 317 13.11 -13.16 -14.62
N LYS A 318 12.01 -13.27 -15.39
CA LYS A 318 11.07 -14.40 -15.30
C LYS A 318 11.71 -15.75 -15.66
N TYR A 319 12.68 -15.80 -16.59
CA TYR A 319 13.41 -17.02 -16.95
C TYR A 319 14.38 -17.48 -15.84
N ASN A 320 14.99 -16.53 -15.12
CA ASN A 320 15.91 -16.83 -14.02
C ASN A 320 15.22 -17.03 -12.67
N TYR A 321 13.91 -16.76 -12.57
CA TYR A 321 13.17 -16.78 -11.33
C TYR A 321 12.69 -18.19 -10.97
N GLU A 322 13.30 -18.76 -9.93
CA GLU A 322 12.82 -19.95 -9.24
C GLU A 322 12.35 -19.55 -7.84
N TYR A 323 11.11 -19.91 -7.48
CA TYR A 323 10.58 -19.58 -6.16
C TYR A 323 11.05 -20.60 -5.12
N GLU A 324 12.09 -20.24 -4.39
CA GLU A 324 12.46 -20.90 -3.13
C GLU A 324 11.32 -20.72 -2.12
N ARG A 325 10.82 -21.83 -1.56
CA ARG A 325 9.75 -21.82 -0.56
C ARG A 325 10.26 -21.20 0.73
N LEU A 326 9.42 -20.42 1.39
CA LEU A 326 9.70 -19.97 2.75
C LEU A 326 9.27 -21.08 3.72
N ASP A 327 10.12 -21.47 4.67
CA ASP A 327 9.83 -22.45 5.72
C ASP A 327 8.87 -21.87 6.79
N LEU A 328 7.70 -21.37 6.34
CA LEU A 328 6.64 -20.82 7.17
C LEU A 328 5.69 -21.93 7.62
N GLU A 329 5.24 -21.86 8.87
CA GLU A 329 4.13 -22.69 9.38
C GLU A 329 2.85 -22.46 8.56
N ASP A 330 2.59 -21.21 8.16
CA ASP A 330 1.49 -20.86 7.26
C ASP A 330 1.87 -21.04 5.78
N TYR A 331 1.60 -22.25 5.29
CA TYR A 331 1.73 -22.61 3.87
C TYR A 331 0.87 -21.76 2.92
N LYS A 332 -0.27 -21.21 3.38
CA LYS A 332 -1.10 -20.31 2.54
C LYS A 332 -0.41 -18.96 2.34
N MET A 333 0.31 -18.47 3.34
CA MET A 333 1.05 -17.20 3.25
C MET A 333 2.19 -17.31 2.26
N ASP A 334 2.99 -18.37 2.35
CA ASP A 334 4.08 -18.69 1.43
C ASP A 334 3.57 -18.81 -0.03
N LEU A 335 2.44 -19.51 -0.25
CA LEU A 335 1.77 -19.49 -1.57
C LEU A 335 1.33 -18.08 -1.99
N SER A 336 0.80 -17.26 -1.07
CA SER A 336 0.32 -15.92 -1.41
C SER A 336 1.46 -14.99 -1.82
N ILE A 337 2.61 -15.05 -1.11
CA ILE A 337 3.84 -14.34 -1.46
C ILE A 337 4.33 -14.74 -2.85
N LYS A 338 4.36 -16.05 -3.17
CA LYS A 338 4.67 -16.55 -4.51
C LYS A 338 3.77 -15.94 -5.59
N TYR A 339 2.46 -15.98 -5.38
CA TYR A 339 1.48 -15.50 -6.36
C TYR A 339 1.51 -13.97 -6.50
N CYS A 340 1.81 -13.20 -5.44
CA CYS A 340 2.03 -11.76 -5.54
C CYS A 340 3.19 -11.42 -6.49
N ASN A 341 4.34 -12.10 -6.36
CA ASN A 341 5.49 -11.83 -7.20
C ASN A 341 5.22 -12.19 -8.68
N LEU A 342 4.61 -13.35 -8.93
CA LEU A 342 4.23 -13.75 -10.28
C LEU A 342 3.19 -12.80 -10.91
N LEU A 343 2.23 -12.32 -10.10
CA LEU A 343 1.24 -11.33 -10.51
C LEU A 343 1.90 -10.01 -10.94
N TYR A 344 2.92 -9.54 -10.20
CA TYR A 344 3.71 -8.37 -10.58
C TYR A 344 4.45 -8.56 -11.90
N MET A 345 5.01 -9.75 -12.15
CA MET A 345 5.66 -10.04 -13.44
C MET A 345 4.68 -9.95 -14.61
N ASP A 346 3.50 -10.57 -14.49
CA ASP A 346 2.54 -10.61 -15.60
C ASP A 346 1.72 -9.31 -15.74
N GLY A 347 1.46 -8.58 -14.67
CA GLY A 347 0.89 -7.22 -14.71
C GLY A 347 1.86 -6.19 -15.30
N LEU A 348 3.16 -6.25 -14.96
CA LEU A 348 4.18 -5.40 -15.59
C LEU A 348 4.38 -5.74 -17.08
N LYS A 349 4.32 -7.04 -17.44
CA LYS A 349 4.31 -7.49 -18.83
C LYS A 349 3.12 -6.91 -19.61
N LEU A 350 1.91 -6.97 -19.04
CA LEU A 350 0.71 -6.36 -19.63
C LEU A 350 0.89 -4.86 -19.83
N PHE A 351 1.37 -4.15 -18.81
CA PHE A 351 1.64 -2.71 -18.86
C PHE A 351 2.61 -2.33 -19.99
N ILE A 352 3.76 -3.02 -20.09
CA ILE A 352 4.76 -2.77 -21.14
C ILE A 352 4.20 -3.08 -22.54
N ILE A 353 3.57 -4.24 -22.72
CA ILE A 353 3.04 -4.69 -24.02
C ILE A 353 1.94 -3.74 -24.53
N TYR A 354 1.03 -3.31 -23.65
CA TYR A 354 -0.09 -2.47 -24.03
C TYR A 354 0.30 -1.00 -24.22
N PHE A 355 1.00 -0.40 -23.25
CA PHE A 355 1.24 1.04 -23.22
C PHE A 355 2.53 1.50 -23.92
N PHE A 356 3.59 0.68 -23.94
CA PHE A 356 4.85 1.02 -24.61
C PHE A 356 4.98 0.39 -26.00
N ILE A 357 4.74 -0.91 -26.11
CA ILE A 357 4.85 -1.62 -27.41
C ILE A 357 3.65 -1.31 -28.31
N GLY A 358 2.48 -1.00 -27.72
CA GLY A 358 1.27 -0.64 -28.46
C GLY A 358 0.52 -1.85 -29.03
N THR A 359 0.71 -3.04 -28.47
CA THR A 359 -0.08 -4.22 -28.83
C THR A 359 -1.48 -4.08 -28.26
N ARG A 360 -2.48 -3.94 -29.15
CA ARG A 360 -3.89 -3.70 -28.77
C ARG A 360 -4.86 -4.74 -29.32
N ASP A 361 -4.35 -5.76 -30.02
CA ASP A 361 -5.17 -6.87 -30.49
C ASP A 361 -5.75 -7.66 -29.32
N LYS A 362 -7.07 -7.85 -29.34
CA LYS A 362 -7.81 -8.54 -28.28
C LYS A 362 -7.40 -10.01 -28.18
N ALA A 363 -7.07 -10.69 -29.28
CA ALA A 363 -6.66 -12.10 -29.23
C ALA A 363 -5.29 -12.29 -28.55
N THR A 364 -4.39 -11.29 -28.64
CA THR A 364 -3.06 -11.27 -28.02
C THR A 364 -3.10 -10.83 -26.55
N ILE A 365 -3.97 -9.88 -26.19
CA ILE A 365 -4.05 -9.32 -24.83
C ILE A 365 -4.94 -10.17 -23.90
N ARG A 366 -6.04 -10.74 -24.40
CA ARG A 366 -6.99 -11.55 -23.60
C ARG A 366 -6.36 -12.73 -22.85
N PRO A 367 -5.37 -13.48 -23.40
CA PRO A 367 -4.64 -14.51 -22.65
C PRO A 367 -3.89 -13.95 -21.44
N ILE A 368 -3.15 -12.84 -21.60
CA ILE A 368 -2.36 -12.24 -20.52
C ILE A 368 -3.27 -11.79 -19.37
N LEU A 369 -4.44 -11.22 -19.70
CA LEU A 369 -5.44 -10.84 -18.70
C LEU A 369 -6.02 -12.06 -17.95
N ARG A 370 -6.12 -13.22 -18.60
CA ARG A 370 -6.54 -14.48 -17.97
C ARG A 370 -5.46 -15.04 -17.06
N ASP A 371 -4.20 -15.07 -17.50
CA ASP A 371 -3.07 -15.49 -16.66
C ASP A 371 -3.02 -14.67 -15.35
N ILE A 372 -3.22 -13.35 -15.44
CA ILE A 372 -3.32 -12.43 -14.30
C ILE A 372 -4.49 -12.80 -13.36
N LEU A 373 -5.69 -13.06 -13.90
CA LEU A 373 -6.85 -13.47 -13.10
C LEU A 373 -6.63 -14.84 -12.44
N ASP A 374 -6.05 -15.81 -13.15
CA ASP A 374 -5.76 -17.14 -12.63
C ASP A 374 -4.77 -17.08 -11.46
N LEU A 375 -3.75 -16.21 -11.53
CA LEU A 375 -2.84 -15.93 -10.41
C LEU A 375 -3.57 -15.34 -9.19
N ILE A 376 -4.47 -14.36 -9.40
CA ILE A 376 -5.25 -13.74 -8.32
C ILE A 376 -6.23 -14.75 -7.69
N TYR A 377 -6.91 -15.57 -8.48
CA TYR A 377 -7.83 -16.57 -7.95
C TYR A 377 -7.13 -17.75 -7.27
N SER A 378 -5.89 -18.08 -7.69
CA SER A 378 -5.05 -19.11 -7.07
C SER A 378 -4.42 -18.70 -5.74
N MET A 379 -4.32 -17.40 -5.46
CA MET A 379 -3.80 -16.87 -4.20
C MET A 379 -4.79 -17.14 -3.05
N PRO A 380 -4.37 -17.82 -1.96
CA PRO A 380 -5.22 -18.03 -0.79
C PRO A 380 -5.72 -16.71 -0.18
N TYR A 381 -4.79 -15.87 0.30
CA TYR A 381 -5.09 -14.60 0.99
C TYR A 381 -5.49 -13.47 0.02
N ARG A 382 -5.99 -13.78 -1.18
CA ARG A 382 -6.27 -12.80 -2.26
C ARG A 382 -7.14 -11.63 -1.84
N SER A 383 -8.09 -11.86 -0.93
CA SER A 383 -9.03 -10.86 -0.43
C SER A 383 -8.38 -9.82 0.50
N SER A 384 -7.11 -10.02 0.85
CA SER A 384 -6.40 -9.23 1.86
C SER A 384 -5.01 -8.80 1.41
N CYS A 385 -4.32 -9.58 0.58
CA CYS A 385 -3.15 -9.15 -0.22
C CYS A 385 -3.50 -8.04 -1.25
N ALA A 386 -4.64 -7.38 -1.06
CA ALA A 386 -5.34 -6.47 -1.92
C ALA A 386 -4.54 -5.20 -2.24
N ILE A 387 -3.92 -4.53 -1.24
CA ILE A 387 -3.02 -3.38 -1.45
C ILE A 387 -1.90 -3.77 -2.43
N ILE A 388 -1.20 -4.86 -2.13
CA ILE A 388 -0.08 -5.36 -2.93
C ILE A 388 -0.53 -5.72 -4.36
N CYS A 389 -1.69 -6.35 -4.50
CA CYS A 389 -2.22 -6.76 -5.81
C CYS A 389 -2.92 -5.63 -6.58
N HIS A 390 -3.21 -4.50 -5.94
CA HIS A 390 -4.13 -3.47 -6.43
C HIS A 390 -3.71 -2.91 -7.78
N TRP A 391 -2.41 -2.71 -7.98
CA TRP A 391 -1.86 -2.15 -9.22
C TRP A 391 -2.17 -3.05 -10.42
N ASN A 392 -1.86 -4.33 -10.28
CA ASN A 392 -2.04 -5.34 -11.31
C ASN A 392 -3.53 -5.53 -11.65
N ILE A 393 -4.40 -5.43 -10.64
CA ILE A 393 -5.87 -5.50 -10.80
C ILE A 393 -6.42 -4.26 -11.50
N TYR A 394 -5.97 -3.05 -11.13
CA TYR A 394 -6.36 -1.81 -11.78
C TYR A 394 -5.92 -1.76 -13.25
N ILE A 395 -4.65 -2.10 -13.53
CA ILE A 395 -4.12 -2.17 -14.90
C ILE A 395 -4.86 -3.24 -15.71
N GLY A 396 -5.14 -4.41 -15.14
CA GLY A 396 -5.96 -5.45 -15.76
C GLY A 396 -7.36 -4.96 -16.13
N GLY A 397 -8.06 -4.30 -15.20
CA GLY A 397 -9.36 -3.68 -15.45
C GLY A 397 -9.31 -2.59 -16.52
N LEU A 398 -8.34 -1.68 -16.45
CA LEU A 398 -8.15 -0.59 -17.40
C LEU A 398 -7.89 -1.11 -18.82
N VAL A 399 -6.98 -2.07 -18.98
CA VAL A 399 -6.68 -2.64 -20.31
C VAL A 399 -7.88 -3.43 -20.84
N SER A 400 -8.57 -4.20 -19.99
CA SER A 400 -9.81 -4.90 -20.37
C SER A 400 -10.88 -3.95 -20.91
N LEU A 401 -11.06 -2.80 -20.25
CA LEU A 401 -11.98 -1.75 -20.67
C LEU A 401 -11.57 -1.17 -22.05
N LEU A 402 -10.28 -0.84 -22.23
CA LEU A 402 -9.78 -0.23 -23.47
C LEU A 402 -9.83 -1.17 -24.69
N ILE A 403 -9.70 -2.48 -24.51
CA ILE A 403 -9.90 -3.48 -25.58
C ILE A 403 -11.37 -3.91 -25.74
N SER A 404 -12.31 -3.25 -25.04
CA SER A 404 -13.74 -3.61 -25.01
C SER A 404 -13.98 -5.09 -24.66
N ASP A 405 -13.33 -5.56 -23.59
CA ASP A 405 -13.55 -6.89 -23.01
C ASP A 405 -14.28 -6.83 -21.67
N PHE A 406 -15.57 -6.48 -21.74
CA PHE A 406 -16.43 -6.27 -20.57
C PHE A 406 -16.61 -7.51 -19.68
N GLU A 407 -16.44 -8.72 -20.23
CA GLU A 407 -16.42 -9.98 -19.49
C GLU A 407 -15.27 -10.00 -18.48
N ILE A 408 -14.03 -9.79 -18.96
CA ILE A 408 -12.83 -9.78 -18.13
C ILE A 408 -12.79 -8.55 -17.22
N TYR A 409 -13.22 -7.38 -17.71
CA TYR A 409 -13.42 -6.19 -16.86
C TYR A 409 -14.31 -6.49 -15.64
N GLY A 410 -15.40 -7.24 -15.84
CA GLY A 410 -16.31 -7.65 -14.78
C GLY A 410 -15.63 -8.48 -13.69
N HIS A 411 -14.66 -9.33 -14.04
CA HIS A 411 -13.87 -10.08 -13.05
C HIS A 411 -12.94 -9.18 -12.23
N PHE A 412 -12.21 -8.25 -12.86
CA PHE A 412 -11.36 -7.30 -12.14
C PHE A 412 -12.17 -6.39 -11.20
N VAL A 413 -13.30 -5.85 -11.64
CA VAL A 413 -14.22 -5.07 -10.79
C VAL A 413 -14.83 -5.94 -9.69
N GLY A 414 -15.10 -7.22 -9.95
CA GLY A 414 -15.56 -8.18 -8.95
C GLY A 414 -14.53 -8.39 -7.82
N ILE A 415 -13.24 -8.46 -8.16
CA ILE A 415 -12.16 -8.57 -7.17
C ILE A 415 -12.04 -7.29 -6.33
N LEU A 416 -12.07 -6.11 -6.96
CA LEU A 416 -12.04 -4.83 -6.26
C LEU A 416 -13.22 -4.67 -5.27
N LYS A 417 -14.41 -5.16 -5.62
CA LYS A 417 -15.57 -5.20 -4.71
C LYS A 417 -15.33 -6.07 -3.47
N VAL A 418 -14.62 -7.20 -3.60
CA VAL A 418 -14.24 -8.04 -2.44
C VAL A 418 -13.30 -7.26 -1.50
N PHE A 419 -12.40 -6.45 -2.04
CA PHE A 419 -11.50 -5.62 -1.21
C PHE A 419 -12.28 -4.54 -0.46
N GLN A 420 -13.21 -3.87 -1.16
CA GLN A 420 -14.09 -2.87 -0.54
C GLN A 420 -14.92 -3.50 0.58
N LEU A 421 -15.50 -4.68 0.35
CA LEU A 421 -16.27 -5.41 1.38
C LEU A 421 -15.45 -5.76 2.62
N ASN A 422 -14.12 -5.89 2.51
CA ASN A 422 -13.23 -6.12 3.65
C ASN A 422 -12.83 -4.81 4.38
N GLY A 423 -13.52 -3.69 4.15
CA GLY A 423 -13.24 -2.44 4.87
C GLY A 423 -12.03 -1.65 4.33
N MET A 424 -11.60 -1.94 3.12
CA MET A 424 -10.55 -1.21 2.40
C MET A 424 -11.12 -0.04 1.60
N ASP A 425 -10.30 0.97 1.33
CA ASP A 425 -10.62 2.04 0.38
C ASP A 425 -10.21 1.63 -1.04
N VAL A 426 -11.11 1.78 -2.02
CA VAL A 426 -10.95 1.18 -3.36
C VAL A 426 -11.36 2.16 -4.47
N GLN A 427 -10.90 3.41 -4.36
CA GLN A 427 -11.12 4.52 -5.31
C GLN A 427 -10.88 4.13 -6.78
N SER A 428 -10.04 3.12 -7.06
CA SER A 428 -9.84 2.56 -8.40
C SER A 428 -11.12 2.13 -9.11
N MET A 429 -12.17 1.71 -8.38
CA MET A 429 -13.46 1.35 -8.97
C MET A 429 -14.15 2.56 -9.58
N ASP A 430 -14.17 3.68 -8.85
CA ASP A 430 -14.77 4.93 -9.31
C ASP A 430 -13.95 5.53 -10.46
N ILE A 431 -12.62 5.42 -10.40
CA ILE A 431 -11.72 5.81 -11.50
C ILE A 431 -12.02 4.99 -12.76
N LEU A 432 -12.13 3.67 -12.67
CA LEU A 432 -12.43 2.80 -13.82
C LEU A 432 -13.80 3.10 -14.43
N GLU A 433 -14.82 3.36 -13.61
CA GLU A 433 -16.16 3.70 -14.12
C GLU A 433 -16.22 5.13 -14.69
N ARG A 434 -15.49 6.10 -14.12
CA ARG A 434 -15.27 7.42 -14.76
C ARG A 434 -14.61 7.28 -16.13
N ILE A 435 -13.54 6.50 -16.24
CA ILE A 435 -12.85 6.24 -17.52
C ILE A 435 -13.82 5.61 -18.53
N LYS A 436 -14.64 4.65 -18.11
CA LYS A 436 -15.66 4.01 -18.96
C LYS A 436 -16.66 5.01 -19.53
N SER A 437 -17.16 5.94 -18.72
CA SER A 437 -18.02 7.03 -19.20
C SER A 437 -17.29 7.94 -20.19
N ILE A 438 -16.05 8.35 -19.89
CA ILE A 438 -15.23 9.19 -20.78
C ILE A 438 -14.95 8.51 -22.14
N LEU A 439 -14.71 7.19 -22.15
CA LEU A 439 -14.53 6.41 -23.38
C LEU A 439 -15.81 6.33 -24.21
N PHE A 440 -16.99 6.32 -23.57
CA PHE A 440 -18.29 6.32 -24.24
C PHE A 440 -18.61 7.71 -24.83
N GLU A 441 -18.40 8.78 -24.07
CA GLU A 441 -18.63 10.17 -24.47
C GLU A 441 -17.58 10.69 -25.48
N LYS A 442 -16.39 10.09 -25.49
CA LYS A 442 -15.22 10.44 -26.32
C LYS A 442 -14.59 11.80 -26.05
N ASP A 443 -14.95 12.48 -24.95
CA ASP A 443 -14.22 13.65 -24.47
C ASP A 443 -12.96 13.23 -23.70
N TYR A 444 -11.98 12.68 -24.44
CA TYR A 444 -10.77 12.10 -23.87
C TYR A 444 -9.95 13.10 -23.04
N ARG A 445 -10.17 14.42 -23.16
CA ARG A 445 -9.50 15.43 -22.33
C ARG A 445 -9.80 15.25 -20.84
N GLN A 446 -10.97 14.73 -20.49
CA GLN A 446 -11.35 14.44 -19.10
C GLN A 446 -10.48 13.34 -18.45
N LEU A 447 -9.82 12.48 -19.24
CA LEU A 447 -8.84 11.51 -18.74
C LEU A 447 -7.66 12.17 -18.02
N LEU A 448 -7.42 13.46 -18.26
CA LEU A 448 -6.32 14.23 -17.68
C LEU A 448 -6.72 14.96 -16.38
N SER A 449 -7.95 14.78 -15.87
CA SER A 449 -8.34 15.32 -14.56
C SER A 449 -7.53 14.71 -13.42
N ALA A 450 -7.23 15.50 -12.39
CA ALA A 450 -6.55 15.03 -11.18
C ALA A 450 -7.36 13.98 -10.41
N ASP A 451 -8.69 14.05 -10.47
CA ASP A 451 -9.61 13.08 -9.86
C ASP A 451 -9.47 11.66 -10.44
N ASN A 452 -8.79 11.52 -11.58
CA ASN A 452 -8.50 10.24 -12.23
C ASN A 452 -7.05 9.76 -12.00
N ASP A 453 -6.28 10.44 -11.15
CA ASP A 453 -4.99 9.94 -10.67
C ASP A 453 -5.19 8.69 -9.80
N PHE A 454 -4.52 7.60 -10.14
CA PHE A 454 -4.50 6.37 -9.34
C PHE A 454 -3.16 6.20 -8.63
N VAL A 455 -3.20 5.87 -7.33
CA VAL A 455 -2.05 5.58 -6.48
C VAL A 455 -2.46 4.52 -5.44
N ILE A 456 -1.47 3.78 -4.92
CA ILE A 456 -1.58 2.69 -3.95
C ILE A 456 -0.63 2.97 -2.80
N TYR A 457 -1.00 2.54 -1.59
CA TYR A 457 -0.44 2.98 -0.31
C TYR A 457 -0.49 1.88 0.74
#